data_AF-A0A1Q1FGN0-F1
#
_entry.id   AF-A0A1Q1FGN0-F1
#
_cell.length_a   1.000
_cell.length_b   1.000
_cell.length_c   1.000
_cell.angle_alpha   90.00
_cell.angle_beta   90.00
_cell.angle_gamma   90.00
#
_symmetry.space_group_name_H-M   'P 1'
#
loop_
_entity.id
_entity.type
_entity.pdbx_description
1 polymer ?
#
loop_
_entity_poly.entity_id
_entity_poly.type
_entity_poly.pdbx_seq_one_letter_code
_entity_poly.pdbx_strand_id
1 'polypeptide(L)'
;MTDVHPGQRVAMLADAQNLYHTARSLYTRNIDYASLLEEGVNGRELTRAIAYVIRAEAEDEETFFEALVDIGFETKIKDIKTFGDGSKKADWDVGMSLDAVTLADHVDTVVLCTGDGDFSRLCRHLKHEGCKVEIMAFRESTAEELIEAADTFRDLSEDEETFLL
;
A
#
# COMPACT_ATOMS: atom_id res chain seq x y z
N MET A 1 22.27 -5.80 -2.51
CA MET A 1 21.25 -5.77 -3.57
C MET A 1 20.42 -7.02 -3.38
N THR A 2 19.14 -6.85 -3.08
CA THR A 2 18.21 -7.97 -3.00
C THR A 2 18.00 -8.45 -4.44
N ASP A 3 18.46 -9.65 -4.78
CA ASP A 3 18.26 -10.19 -6.13
C ASP A 3 16.75 -10.31 -6.40
N VAL A 4 16.25 -9.49 -7.33
CA VAL A 4 14.89 -9.55 -7.86
C VAL A 4 14.89 -10.63 -8.93
N HIS A 5 14.14 -11.70 -8.72
CA HIS A 5 14.01 -12.76 -9.70
C HIS A 5 12.68 -12.61 -10.46
N PRO A 6 12.67 -12.70 -11.80
CA PRO A 6 11.47 -12.43 -12.59
C PRO A 6 10.33 -13.41 -12.31
N GLY A 7 10.63 -14.62 -11.83
CA GLY A 7 9.61 -15.61 -11.45
C GLY A 7 9.07 -15.46 -10.02
N GLN A 8 9.44 -14.41 -9.28
CA GLN A 8 8.85 -14.17 -7.96
C GLN A 8 7.39 -13.79 -8.11
N ARG A 9 6.54 -14.37 -7.28
CA ARG A 9 5.14 -13.99 -7.14
C ARG A 9 5.03 -12.83 -6.16
N VAL A 10 4.28 -11.80 -6.52
CA VAL A 10 4.15 -10.56 -5.75
C VAL A 10 2.69 -10.32 -5.37
N ALA A 11 2.46 -9.98 -4.11
CA ALA A 11 1.22 -9.31 -3.69
C ALA A 11 1.51 -7.85 -3.35
N MET A 12 0.64 -6.95 -3.79
CA MET A 12 0.72 -5.53 -3.47
C MET A 12 -0.50 -5.08 -2.69
N LEU A 13 -0.29 -4.43 -1.55
CA LEU A 13 -1.35 -3.95 -0.66
C LEU A 13 -1.15 -2.45 -0.44
N ALA A 14 -2.06 -1.63 -0.99
CA ALA A 14 -1.95 -0.18 -0.97
C ALA A 14 -2.96 0.44 -0.02
N ASP A 15 -2.47 1.16 0.99
CA ASP A 15 -3.29 2.03 1.84
C ASP A 15 -3.51 3.35 1.10
N ALA A 16 -4.62 3.41 0.34
CA ALA A 16 -4.90 4.55 -0.51
C ALA A 16 -5.12 5.83 0.31
N GLN A 17 -5.62 5.71 1.54
CA GLN A 17 -5.84 6.85 2.41
C GLN A 17 -4.51 7.41 2.93
N ASN A 18 -3.59 6.56 3.39
CA ASN A 18 -2.27 6.98 3.83
C ASN A 18 -1.49 7.67 2.70
N LEU A 19 -1.44 7.04 1.53
CA LEU A 19 -0.76 7.59 0.36
C LEU A 19 -1.37 8.91 -0.11
N TYR A 20 -2.71 8.99 -0.19
CA TYR A 20 -3.41 10.20 -0.61
C TYR A 20 -3.17 11.37 0.35
N HIS A 21 -3.30 11.15 1.66
CA HIS A 21 -3.08 12.20 2.65
C HIS A 21 -1.65 12.72 2.62
N THR A 22 -0.68 11.83 2.50
CA THR A 22 0.73 12.23 2.39
C THR A 22 1.00 13.01 1.11
N ALA A 23 0.57 12.50 -0.05
CA ALA A 23 0.76 13.17 -1.34
C ALA A 23 0.15 14.57 -1.37
N ARG A 24 -1.06 14.70 -0.82
CA ARG A 24 -1.76 15.99 -0.73
C ARG A 24 -1.12 16.93 0.28
N SER A 25 -0.69 16.44 1.43
CA SER A 25 -0.09 17.28 2.47
C SER A 25 1.30 17.78 2.10
N LEU A 26 2.11 16.95 1.45
CA LEU A 26 3.51 17.28 1.15
C LEU A 26 3.67 17.94 -0.22
N TYR A 27 2.94 17.46 -1.24
CA TYR A 27 3.15 17.85 -2.63
C TYR A 27 1.92 18.51 -3.27
N THR A 28 0.75 18.51 -2.61
CA THR A 28 -0.53 18.99 -3.18
C THR A 28 -0.96 18.23 -4.45
N ARG A 29 -0.39 17.04 -4.70
CA ARG A 29 -0.62 16.22 -5.90
C ARG A 29 -1.36 14.92 -5.59
N ASN A 30 -1.88 14.27 -6.63
CA ASN A 30 -2.46 12.93 -6.51
C ASN A 30 -1.38 11.86 -6.75
N ILE A 31 -1.63 10.63 -6.31
CA ILE A 31 -0.77 9.48 -6.61
C ILE A 31 -1.08 8.94 -8.00
N ASP A 32 -0.04 8.64 -8.77
CA ASP A 32 -0.14 7.79 -9.95
C ASP A 32 -0.09 6.31 -9.53
N TYR A 33 -1.26 5.70 -9.39
CA TYR A 33 -1.37 4.28 -9.01
C TYR A 33 -0.92 3.33 -10.12
N ALA A 34 -0.88 3.77 -11.38
CA ALA A 34 -0.40 2.94 -12.48
C ALA A 34 1.12 2.77 -12.38
N SER A 35 1.84 3.88 -12.22
CA SER A 35 3.29 3.88 -11.97
C SER A 35 3.63 3.15 -10.66
N LEU A 36 2.82 3.34 -9.61
CA LEU A 36 2.99 2.64 -8.34
C LEU A 36 2.90 1.12 -8.51
N LEU A 37 1.91 0.62 -9.26
CA LEU A 37 1.74 -0.81 -9.52
C LEU A 37 2.85 -1.36 -10.41
N GLU A 38 3.22 -0.65 -11.47
CA GLU A 38 4.29 -1.06 -12.39
C GLU A 38 5.63 -1.22 -11.65
N GLU A 39 6.02 -0.21 -10.87
CA GLU A 39 7.26 -0.22 -10.08
C GLU A 39 7.20 -1.21 -8.92
N GLY A 40 6.04 -1.36 -8.26
CA GLY A 40 5.84 -2.35 -7.21
C GLY A 40 5.96 -3.79 -7.73
N VAL A 41 5.47 -4.07 -8.93
CA VAL A 41 5.61 -5.38 -9.56
C VAL A 41 7.01 -5.58 -10.12
N ASN A 42 7.62 -4.56 -10.72
CA ASN A 42 8.99 -4.57 -11.25
C ASN A 42 9.29 -5.79 -12.14
N GLY A 43 8.38 -6.09 -13.08
CA GLY A 43 8.51 -7.21 -14.03
C GLY A 43 8.36 -8.62 -13.44
N ARG A 44 7.90 -8.74 -12.19
CA ARG A 44 7.61 -10.02 -11.51
C ARG A 44 6.18 -10.50 -11.78
N GLU A 45 5.83 -11.69 -11.32
CA GLU A 45 4.48 -12.25 -11.47
C GLU A 45 3.52 -11.66 -10.42
N LEU A 46 2.66 -10.73 -10.84
CA LEU A 46 1.61 -10.18 -9.96
C LEU A 46 0.58 -11.27 -9.63
N THR A 47 0.46 -11.61 -8.34
CA THR A 47 -0.56 -12.55 -7.83
C THR A 47 -1.85 -11.82 -7.47
N ARG A 48 -1.74 -10.71 -6.72
CA ARG A 48 -2.86 -9.81 -6.38
C ARG A 48 -2.36 -8.40 -6.11
N ALA A 49 -3.16 -7.41 -6.48
CA ALA A 49 -3.00 -6.02 -6.06
C ALA A 49 -4.30 -5.59 -5.39
N ILE A 50 -4.23 -5.10 -4.15
CA ILE A 50 -5.41 -4.70 -3.37
C ILE A 50 -5.23 -3.25 -2.92
N ALA A 51 -6.20 -2.40 -3.26
CA ALA A 51 -6.27 -1.02 -2.79
C ALA A 51 -7.33 -0.89 -1.70
N TYR A 52 -6.89 -0.45 -0.52
CA TYR A 52 -7.73 -0.22 0.64
C TYR A 52 -8.18 1.23 0.66
N VAL A 53 -9.47 1.44 0.39
CA VAL A 53 -10.06 2.77 0.22
C VAL A 53 -11.16 3.00 1.24
N ILE A 54 -11.30 4.25 1.67
CA ILE A 54 -12.34 4.67 2.59
C ILE A 54 -13.28 5.58 1.83
N ARG A 55 -14.57 5.24 1.87
CA ARG A 55 -15.61 6.02 1.22
C ARG A 55 -15.93 7.24 2.08
N ALA A 56 -15.59 8.42 1.60
CA ALA A 56 -16.05 9.70 2.11
C ALA A 56 -17.24 10.20 1.26
N GLU A 57 -17.90 11.27 1.71
CA GLU A 57 -19.09 11.81 1.04
C GLU A 57 -18.74 12.76 -0.13
N ALA A 58 -17.69 12.45 -0.91
CA ALA A 58 -17.24 13.28 -2.03
C ALA A 58 -17.77 12.78 -3.38
N GLU A 59 -18.02 13.71 -4.32
CA GLU A 59 -18.67 13.40 -5.61
C GLU A 59 -17.78 12.60 -6.59
N ASP A 60 -16.45 12.65 -6.43
CA ASP A 60 -15.50 12.05 -7.39
C ASP A 60 -14.96 10.66 -6.99
N GLU A 61 -15.48 10.05 -5.91
CA GLU A 61 -14.93 8.79 -5.40
C GLU A 61 -15.20 7.58 -6.30
N GLU A 62 -16.37 7.52 -6.94
CA GLU A 62 -16.70 6.40 -7.83
C GLU A 62 -15.72 6.36 -9.01
N THR A 63 -15.41 7.51 -9.61
CA THR A 63 -14.41 7.63 -10.68
C THR A 63 -13.03 7.17 -10.22
N PHE A 64 -12.63 7.49 -8.98
CA PHE A 64 -11.35 7.03 -8.43
C PHE A 64 -11.32 5.51 -8.23
N PHE A 65 -12.40 4.92 -7.72
CA PHE A 65 -12.48 3.47 -7.53
C PHE A 65 -12.48 2.72 -8.87
N GLU A 66 -13.20 3.23 -9.87
CA GLU A 66 -13.18 2.69 -11.23
C GLU A 66 -11.77 2.74 -11.84
N ALA A 67 -11.06 3.88 -11.69
CA ALA A 67 -9.70 4.01 -12.17
C ALA A 67 -8.73 3.00 -11.51
N LEU A 68 -8.86 2.73 -10.20
CA LEU A 68 -8.06 1.72 -9.53
C LEU A 68 -8.29 0.32 -10.11
N VAL A 69 -9.54 -0.03 -10.39
CA VAL A 69 -9.90 -1.31 -11.01
C VAL A 69 -9.33 -1.41 -12.41
N ASP A 70 -9.43 -0.35 -13.21
CA ASP A 70 -8.89 -0.30 -14.58
C ASP A 70 -7.35 -0.43 -14.61
N ILE A 71 -6.67 0.10 -13.59
CA ILE A 71 -5.22 -0.04 -13.41
C ILE A 71 -4.84 -1.49 -13.05
N GLY A 72 -5.73 -2.24 -12.40
CA GLY A 72 -5.52 -3.63 -12.02
C GLY A 72 -5.56 -3.93 -10.52
N PHE A 73 -6.02 -2.97 -9.70
CA PHE A 73 -6.26 -3.20 -8.27
C PHE A 73 -7.65 -3.78 -8.01
N GLU A 74 -7.73 -4.71 -7.06
CA GLU A 74 -8.96 -5.03 -6.36
C GLU A 74 -9.23 -3.95 -5.29
N THR A 75 -10.37 -3.28 -5.36
CA THR A 75 -10.73 -2.24 -4.37
C THR A 75 -11.46 -2.84 -3.18
N LYS A 76 -10.95 -2.64 -1.97
CA LYS A 76 -11.66 -2.91 -0.71
C LYS A 76 -12.15 -1.60 -0.10
N ILE A 77 -13.47 -1.42 -0.10
CA ILE A 77 -14.13 -0.17 0.31
C ILE A 77 -14.68 -0.31 1.73
N LYS A 78 -14.39 0.66 2.59
CA LYS A 78 -14.96 0.76 3.95
C LYS A 78 -15.68 2.09 4.12
N ASP A 79 -16.94 2.04 4.55
CA ASP A 79 -17.68 3.24 4.90
C ASP A 79 -17.19 3.81 6.23
N ILE A 80 -17.12 5.14 6.33
CA ILE A 80 -16.83 5.81 7.60
C ILE A 80 -17.94 5.48 8.60
N LYS A 81 -17.59 4.74 9.66
CA LYS A 81 -18.49 4.49 10.79
C LYS A 81 -18.28 5.54 11.87
N THR A 82 -19.33 6.29 12.15
CA THR A 82 -19.39 7.15 13.33
C THR A 82 -19.90 6.30 14.50
N PHE A 83 -19.05 6.09 15.50
CA PHE A 83 -19.41 5.35 16.70
C PHE A 83 -20.18 6.25 17.68
N GLY A 84 -20.95 5.62 18.58
CA GLY A 84 -21.81 6.33 19.54
C GLY A 84 -21.06 7.20 20.56
N ASP A 85 -19.74 7.07 20.64
CA ASP A 85 -18.83 7.92 21.44
C ASP A 85 -18.29 9.12 20.65
N GLY A 86 -18.72 9.31 19.39
CA GLY A 86 -18.25 10.36 18.50
C GLY A 86 -16.90 10.05 17.83
N SER A 87 -16.28 8.91 18.12
CA SER A 87 -15.07 8.49 17.43
C SER A 87 -15.40 8.02 16.00
N LYS A 88 -14.59 8.49 15.04
CA LYS A 88 -14.61 7.98 13.67
C LYS A 88 -13.44 6.99 13.56
N LYS A 89 -13.75 5.71 13.42
CA LYS A 89 -12.74 4.69 13.07
C LYS A 89 -12.97 4.23 11.65
N ALA A 90 -12.06 4.65 10.79
CA ALA A 90 -11.96 4.22 9.42
C ALA A 90 -10.46 4.08 9.15
N ASP A 91 -9.87 3.00 9.66
CA ASP A 91 -8.55 2.51 9.24
C ASP A 91 -8.74 1.14 8.59
N TRP A 92 -7.78 0.73 7.76
CA TRP A 92 -7.76 -0.58 7.14
C TRP A 92 -6.76 -1.53 7.78
N ASP A 93 -6.07 -1.12 8.85
CA ASP A 93 -4.88 -1.77 9.37
C ASP A 93 -5.07 -3.25 9.67
N VAL A 94 -6.16 -3.58 10.34
CA VAL A 94 -6.52 -4.96 10.65
C VAL A 94 -6.85 -5.75 9.38
N GLY A 95 -7.62 -5.17 8.46
CA GLY A 95 -8.01 -5.84 7.23
C GLY A 95 -6.81 -6.10 6.32
N MET A 96 -5.98 -5.07 6.12
CA MET A 96 -4.75 -5.15 5.34
C MET A 96 -3.77 -6.15 5.95
N SER A 97 -3.61 -6.16 7.28
CA SER A 97 -2.77 -7.15 7.96
C SER A 97 -3.26 -8.58 7.76
N LEU A 98 -4.57 -8.82 7.89
CA LEU A 98 -5.14 -10.17 7.70
C LEU A 98 -4.97 -10.66 6.27
N ASP A 99 -5.19 -9.79 5.29
CA ASP A 99 -5.00 -10.13 3.88
C ASP A 99 -3.53 -10.40 3.56
N ALA A 100 -2.61 -9.57 4.06
CA ALA A 100 -1.17 -9.78 3.86
C ALA A 100 -0.70 -11.11 4.44
N VAL A 101 -1.13 -11.47 5.65
CA VAL A 101 -0.83 -12.78 6.27
C VAL A 101 -1.42 -13.92 5.45
N THR A 102 -2.67 -13.77 4.98
CA THR A 102 -3.32 -14.81 4.15
C THR A 102 -2.62 -15.00 2.81
N LEU A 103 -2.08 -13.93 2.23
CA LEU A 103 -1.37 -13.97 0.96
C LEU A 103 0.07 -14.48 1.08
N ALA A 104 0.65 -14.45 2.27
CA ALA A 104 2.05 -14.83 2.51
C ALA A 104 2.37 -16.25 2.01
N ASP A 105 1.44 -17.21 2.17
CA ASP A 105 1.61 -18.59 1.68
C ASP A 105 1.55 -18.73 0.14
N HIS A 106 1.18 -17.67 -0.56
CA HIS A 106 0.90 -17.67 -1.99
C HIS A 106 1.87 -16.82 -2.82
N VAL A 107 2.73 -16.04 -2.16
CA VAL A 107 3.66 -15.12 -2.82
C VAL A 107 5.06 -15.24 -2.24
N ASP A 108 6.04 -14.75 -2.98
CA ASP A 108 7.44 -14.72 -2.55
C ASP A 108 7.81 -13.31 -2.02
N THR A 109 7.08 -12.29 -2.45
CA THR A 109 7.23 -10.90 -2.01
C THR A 109 5.86 -10.28 -1.69
N VAL A 110 5.81 -9.53 -0.59
CA VAL A 110 4.69 -8.64 -0.26
C VAL A 110 5.18 -7.19 -0.32
N VAL A 111 4.53 -6.38 -1.15
CA VAL A 111 4.73 -4.94 -1.26
C VAL A 111 3.64 -4.24 -0.47
N LEU A 112 4.00 -3.50 0.59
CA LEU A 112 3.06 -2.67 1.34
C LEU A 112 3.27 -1.20 0.96
N CYS A 113 2.22 -0.54 0.50
CA CYS A 113 2.26 0.87 0.17
C CYS A 113 1.61 1.68 1.30
N THR A 114 2.38 1.91 2.35
CA THR A 114 1.99 2.68 3.55
C THR A 114 3.23 3.18 4.28
N GLY A 115 3.13 4.35 4.91
CA GLY A 115 4.14 4.89 5.81
C GLY A 115 3.92 4.57 7.29
N ASP A 116 2.86 3.83 7.62
CA ASP A 116 2.43 3.64 9.02
C ASP A 116 3.29 2.61 9.79
N GLY A 117 3.88 3.06 10.90
CA GLY A 117 4.74 2.28 11.80
C GLY A 117 4.06 1.08 12.45
N ASP A 118 2.73 1.08 12.56
CA ASP A 118 1.97 -0.02 13.15
C ASP A 118 2.11 -1.33 12.33
N PHE A 119 2.44 -1.24 11.04
CA PHE A 119 2.74 -2.39 10.19
C PHE A 119 4.14 -2.99 10.40
N SER A 120 5.01 -2.38 11.21
CA SER A 120 6.36 -2.92 11.47
C SER A 120 6.31 -4.33 12.10
N ARG A 121 5.25 -4.66 12.86
CA ARG A 121 5.02 -6.02 13.37
C ARG A 121 4.60 -6.99 12.26
N LEU A 122 3.76 -6.53 11.34
CA LEU A 122 3.36 -7.31 10.16
C LEU A 122 4.60 -7.65 9.31
N CYS A 123 5.47 -6.67 9.03
CA CYS A 123 6.70 -6.91 8.26
C CYS A 123 7.55 -8.04 8.85
N ARG A 124 7.77 -8.01 10.17
CA ARG A 124 8.54 -9.05 10.87
C ARG A 124 7.87 -10.42 10.78
N HIS A 125 6.54 -10.47 10.85
CA HIS A 125 5.79 -11.71 10.75
C HIS A 125 5.84 -12.28 9.32
N LEU A 126 5.60 -11.47 8.28
CA LEU A 126 5.70 -11.91 6.88
C LEU A 126 7.09 -12.46 6.54
N LYS A 127 8.15 -11.83 7.06
CA LYS A 127 9.53 -12.31 6.92
C LYS A 127 9.75 -13.64 7.63
N HIS A 128 9.14 -13.83 8.79
CA HIS A 128 9.17 -15.12 9.49
C HIS A 128 8.48 -16.23 8.67
N GLU A 129 7.40 -15.91 7.97
CA GLU A 129 6.71 -16.82 7.04
C GLU A 129 7.47 -17.03 5.71
N GLY A 130 8.63 -16.38 5.53
CA GLY A 130 9.52 -16.59 4.38
C GLY A 130 9.29 -15.63 3.20
N CYS A 131 8.37 -14.66 3.33
CA CYS A 131 8.19 -13.61 2.33
C CYS A 131 9.29 -12.54 2.43
N LYS A 132 9.70 -11.99 1.29
CA LYS A 132 10.36 -10.68 1.27
C LYS A 132 9.31 -9.59 1.49
N VAL A 133 9.63 -8.57 2.27
CA VAL A 133 8.75 -7.43 2.50
C VAL A 133 9.36 -6.16 1.94
N GLU A 134 8.64 -5.52 1.03
CA GLU A 134 9.02 -4.28 0.38
C GLU A 134 8.02 -3.19 0.79
N ILE A 135 8.53 -2.01 1.14
CA ILE A 135 7.71 -0.85 1.47
C ILE A 135 7.86 0.18 0.35
N MET A 136 6.74 0.73 -0.11
CA MET A 136 6.71 1.86 -1.03
C MET A 136 5.93 3.02 -0.38
N ALA A 137 6.62 4.08 0.03
CA ALA A 137 5.99 5.23 0.65
C ALA A 137 6.88 6.48 0.55
N PHE A 138 6.35 7.65 0.90
CA PHE A 138 7.13 8.87 1.00
C PHE A 138 7.93 8.86 2.29
N ARG A 139 9.24 9.05 2.20
CA ARG A 139 10.12 8.92 3.37
C ARG A 139 9.78 9.90 4.48
N GLU A 140 9.33 11.10 4.14
CA GLU A 140 8.97 12.17 5.09
C GLU A 140 7.78 11.79 5.98
N SER A 141 6.93 10.86 5.55
CA SER A 141 5.78 10.39 6.31
C SER A 141 5.89 8.92 6.75
N THR A 142 7.08 8.31 6.62
CA THR A 142 7.28 6.90 6.93
C THR A 142 7.99 6.73 8.27
N ALA A 143 7.45 5.89 9.15
CA ALA A 143 8.08 5.59 10.44
C ALA A 143 9.41 4.84 10.25
N GLU A 144 10.47 5.25 10.96
CA GLU A 144 11.80 4.64 10.87
C GLU A 144 11.76 3.13 11.18
N GLU A 145 10.99 2.73 12.19
CA GLU A 145 10.79 1.34 12.59
C GLU A 145 10.14 0.46 11.51
N LEU A 146 9.36 1.05 10.60
CA LEU A 146 8.80 0.34 9.45
C LEU A 146 9.88 0.08 8.41
N ILE A 147 10.68 1.10 8.10
CA ILE A 147 11.81 1.01 7.16
C ILE A 147 12.81 -0.04 7.65
N GLU A 148 13.13 -0.05 8.95
CA GLU A 148 14.03 -1.02 9.56
C GLU A 148 13.47 -2.46 9.54
N ALA A 149 12.14 -2.61 9.61
CA ALA A 149 11.50 -3.92 9.61
C ALA A 149 11.43 -4.55 8.20
N ALA A 150 11.38 -3.71 7.15
CA ALA A 150 11.31 -4.12 5.75
C ALA A 150 12.63 -4.72 5.24
N ASP A 151 12.59 -5.45 4.13
CA ASP A 151 13.78 -5.87 3.39
C ASP A 151 14.24 -4.81 2.40
N THR A 152 13.32 -4.02 1.87
CA THR A 152 13.61 -2.90 0.96
C THR A 152 12.58 -1.81 1.15
N PHE A 153 13.03 -0.56 1.04
CA PHE A 153 12.21 0.63 1.07
C PHE A 153 12.42 1.41 -0.22
N ARG A 154 11.36 1.62 -0.99
CA ARG A 154 11.33 2.50 -2.15
C ARG A 154 10.71 3.83 -1.71
N ASP A 155 11.56 4.84 -1.68
CA ASP A 155 11.14 6.21 -1.42
C ASP A 155 10.44 6.79 -2.64
N LEU A 156 9.15 7.11 -2.51
CA LEU A 156 8.37 7.74 -3.58
C LEU A 156 8.79 9.20 -3.80
N SER A 157 9.36 9.84 -2.78
CA SER A 157 9.81 11.24 -2.82
C SER A 157 11.04 11.43 -3.71
N GLU A 158 11.77 10.37 -4.03
CA GLU A 158 12.94 10.44 -4.93
C GLU A 158 12.56 10.59 -6.41
N ASP A 159 11.30 10.30 -6.77
CA ASP A 159 10.82 10.27 -8.16
C ASP A 159 9.39 10.82 -8.27
N GLU A 160 9.20 12.05 -7.82
CA GLU A 160 7.92 12.74 -7.80
C GLU A 160 7.25 12.82 -9.18
N GLU A 161 8.02 12.93 -10.26
CA GLU A 161 7.46 13.01 -11.62
C GLU A 161 6.84 11.69 -12.08
N THR A 162 7.31 10.56 -11.56
CA THR A 162 6.79 9.23 -11.87
C THR A 162 5.58 8.88 -11.02
N PHE A 163 5.60 9.20 -9.73
CA PHE A 163 4.58 8.74 -8.77
C PHE A 163 3.49 9.76 -8.46
N LEU A 164 3.60 11.02 -8.91
CA LEU A 164 2.61 12.05 -8.64
C LEU A 164 2.01 12.65 -9.93
N LEU A 165 0.70 12.90 -9.88
CA LEU A 165 -0.10 13.59 -10.90
C LEU A 165 -0.32 15.06 -10.52
#